data_AF-A0A9R1V2V8-F1
#
_entry.id   AF-A0A9R1V2V8-F1
#
_cell.length_a   1.000
_cell.length_b   1.000
_cell.length_c   1.000
_cell.angle_alpha   90.00
_cell.angle_beta   90.00
_cell.angle_gamma   90.00
#
_symmetry.space_group_name_H-M   'P 1'
#
loop_
_entity.id
_entity.type
_entity.pdbx_description
1 polymer ?
#
loop_
_entity_poly.entity_id
_entity_poly.type
_entity_poly.pdbx_seq_one_letter_code
_entity_poly.pdbx_strand_id
1 'polypeptide(L)'
;MTKNEGDYMMVDHKHKNIFYKTTKFRVSNNFVVMVDPYNFVTFQDLITRNHDTRVAFGFLGQVVSTNPMKVIIKNSKEKRLMNLVDQGLS
;
A
#
# COMPACT_ATOMS: atom_id res chain seq x y z
N MET A 1 -12.48 24.34 -9.17
CA MET A 1 -11.46 23.70 -8.32
C MET A 1 -11.13 22.35 -8.91
N THR A 2 -9.97 22.26 -9.56
CA THR A 2 -9.41 21.01 -10.09
C THR A 2 -9.06 20.10 -8.92
N LYS A 3 -9.72 18.95 -8.82
CA LYS A 3 -9.40 17.92 -7.83
C LYS A 3 -7.97 17.44 -8.11
N ASN A 4 -7.03 17.77 -7.24
CA ASN A 4 -5.68 17.24 -7.34
C ASN A 4 -5.74 15.72 -7.10
N GLU A 5 -5.07 14.96 -7.96
CA GLU A 5 -4.94 13.49 -7.95
C GLU A 5 -4.20 12.94 -6.71
N GLY A 6 -4.11 13.70 -5.62
CA GLY A 6 -3.42 13.34 -4.38
C GLY A 6 -4.17 12.33 -3.53
N ASP A 7 -5.47 12.13 -3.75
CA ASP A 7 -6.31 11.22 -2.96
C ASP A 7 -5.92 9.73 -3.13
N TYR A 8 -5.05 9.39 -4.10
CA TYR A 8 -4.63 8.01 -4.39
C TYR A 8 -3.15 7.71 -4.15
N MET A 9 -2.35 8.69 -3.72
CA MET A 9 -0.90 8.53 -3.60
C MET A 9 -0.49 8.40 -2.12
N MET A 10 0.09 7.25 -1.77
CA MET A 10 0.67 6.97 -0.43
C MET A 10 1.90 7.81 -0.09
N VAL A 11 2.48 8.50 -1.08
CA VAL A 11 3.77 9.17 -0.93
C VAL A 11 3.60 10.64 -1.27
N ASP A 12 3.92 11.50 -0.30
CA ASP A 12 3.87 12.95 -0.44
C ASP A 12 5.04 13.45 -1.32
N HIS A 13 4.92 13.21 -2.63
CA HIS A 13 5.84 13.76 -3.62
C HIS A 13 5.16 14.87 -4.38
N LYS A 14 5.70 16.09 -4.23
CA LYS A 14 5.26 17.31 -4.92
C LYS A 14 5.28 17.20 -6.45
N HIS A 15 6.03 16.25 -7.01
CA HIS A 15 6.24 16.14 -8.45
C HIS A 15 5.90 14.73 -8.97
N LYS A 16 5.25 14.67 -10.13
CA LYS A 16 4.93 13.45 -10.87
C LYS A 16 5.98 13.21 -11.95
N ASN A 17 6.61 12.04 -11.95
CA ASN A 17 7.51 11.64 -13.03
C ASN A 17 6.72 10.93 -14.13
N ILE A 18 6.82 11.45 -15.37
CA ILE A 18 6.21 10.87 -16.57
C ILE A 18 7.33 10.35 -17.46
N PHE A 19 7.16 9.14 -17.99
CA PHE A 19 8.14 8.51 -18.87
C PHE A 19 7.79 8.71 -20.34
N TYR A 20 8.82 9.00 -21.14
CA TYR A 20 8.71 9.21 -22.58
C TYR A 20 9.49 8.12 -23.33
N LYS A 21 9.35 8.06 -24.65
CA LYS A 21 10.04 7.07 -25.49
C LYS A 21 11.57 7.10 -25.36
N THR A 22 12.13 8.22 -24.92
CA THR A 22 13.57 8.42 -24.68
C THR A 22 14.03 8.00 -23.28
N THR A 23 13.11 7.70 -22.37
CA THR A 23 13.44 7.24 -21.01
C THR A 23 14.14 5.89 -21.07
N LYS A 24 15.27 5.77 -20.34
CA LYS A 24 16.02 4.53 -20.20
C LYS A 24 15.97 4.05 -18.75
N PHE A 25 15.71 2.75 -18.55
CA PHE A 25 15.75 2.10 -17.25
C PHE A 25 16.94 1.15 -17.20
N ARG A 26 17.56 1.00 -16.03
CA ARG A 26 18.62 0.03 -15.77
C ARG A 26 18.35 -0.67 -14.45
N VAL A 27 18.69 -1.95 -14.36
CA VAL A 27 18.63 -2.69 -13.10
C VAL A 27 19.71 -2.13 -12.17
N SER A 28 19.31 -1.68 -10.98
CA SER A 28 20.26 -1.29 -9.94
C SER A 28 20.85 -2.54 -9.28
N ASN A 29 22.08 -2.43 -8.76
CA ASN A 29 22.57 -3.37 -7.75
C ASN A 29 21.61 -3.40 -6.55
N ASN A 30 21.61 -4.51 -5.81
CA ASN A 30 20.71 -4.75 -4.67
C ASN A 30 20.54 -3.47 -3.84
N PHE A 31 19.30 -3.01 -3.74
CA PHE A 31 18.93 -1.89 -2.90
C PHE A 31 19.36 -2.24 -1.47
N VAL A 32 20.07 -1.34 -0.79
CA VAL A 32 20.36 -1.50 0.64
C VAL A 32 19.02 -1.46 1.34
N VAL A 33 18.55 -2.61 1.82
CA VAL A 33 17.21 -2.80 2.39
C VAL A 33 17.20 -2.16 3.79
N MET A 34 17.12 -0.84 3.83
CA MET A 34 16.54 -0.15 4.97
C MET A 34 15.25 0.45 4.46
N VAL A 35 14.16 -0.27 4.69
CA VAL A 35 12.82 0.29 4.55
C VAL A 35 12.74 1.40 5.59
N ASP A 36 12.58 2.64 5.14
CA ASP A 36 12.47 3.79 6.03
C ASP A 36 11.28 3.58 6.99
N PRO A 37 11.52 3.33 8.29
CA PRO A 37 10.47 2.98 9.23
C PRO A 37 9.53 4.17 9.51
N TYR A 38 9.93 5.40 9.17
CA TYR A 38 9.15 6.61 9.46
C TYR A 38 7.87 6.74 8.59
N ASN A 39 7.73 5.92 7.54
CA ASN A 39 6.55 5.96 6.65
C ASN A 39 5.47 4.92 6.99
N PHE A 40 5.66 4.12 8.04
CA PHE A 40 4.70 3.07 8.43
C PHE A 40 3.93 3.45 9.68
N VAL A 41 2.60 3.32 9.63
CA VAL A 41 1.76 3.41 10.83
C VAL A 41 1.80 2.07 11.57
N THR A 42 1.79 2.14 12.90
CA THR A 42 1.71 0.93 13.73
C THR A 42 0.31 0.32 13.64
N PHE A 43 0.19 -0.98 13.90
CA PHE A 43 -1.13 -1.62 13.97
C PHE A 43 -1.99 -1.01 15.07
N GLN A 44 -1.38 -0.59 16.19
CA GLN A 44 -2.07 0.08 17.29
C GLN A 44 -2.63 1.45 16.85
N ASP A 45 -1.90 2.21 16.03
CA ASP A 45 -2.40 3.47 15.45
C ASP A 45 -3.62 3.24 14.54
N LEU A 46 -3.66 2.11 13.79
CA LEU A 46 -4.79 1.76 12.92
C LEU A 46 -6.09 1.50 13.68
N ILE A 47 -6.01 0.83 14.84
CA ILE A 47 -7.19 0.49 15.65
C ILE A 47 -7.62 1.60 16.61
N THR A 48 -6.70 2.48 17.03
CA THR A 48 -7.00 3.52 18.04
C THR A 48 -7.48 4.83 17.43
N ARG A 49 -7.14 5.13 16.18
CA ARG A 49 -7.56 6.37 15.53
C ARG A 49 -8.81 6.12 14.71
N ASN A 50 -9.74 7.08 14.77
CA ASN A 50 -10.90 7.13 13.88
C ASN A 50 -10.41 7.63 12.51
N HIS A 51 -9.78 6.75 11.74
CA HIS A 51 -9.18 7.10 10.45
C HIS A 51 -10.26 7.40 9.41
N ASP A 52 -10.03 8.42 8.59
CA ASP A 52 -10.83 8.61 7.38
C ASP A 52 -10.58 7.41 6.46
N THR A 53 -11.64 6.64 6.16
CA THR A 53 -11.58 5.43 5.32
C THR A 53 -11.15 5.70 3.88
N ARG A 54 -10.99 6.97 3.49
CA ARG A 54 -10.51 7.42 2.19
C ARG A 54 -9.00 7.67 2.15
N VAL A 55 -8.30 7.56 3.26
CA VAL A 55 -6.84 7.76 3.34
C VAL A 55 -6.14 6.41 3.27
N ALA A 56 -5.03 6.39 2.52
CA ALA A 56 -4.20 5.20 2.37
C ALA A 56 -3.05 5.24 3.41
N PHE A 57 -2.72 4.08 4.01
CA PHE A 57 -1.63 3.94 4.97
C PHE A 57 -0.76 2.71 4.69
N GLY A 58 0.56 2.81 4.91
CA GLY A 58 1.46 1.66 4.93
C GLY A 58 1.60 1.11 6.36
N PHE A 59 1.57 -0.21 6.53
CA PHE A 59 1.91 -0.87 7.81
C PHE A 59 2.85 -2.06 7.56
N LEU A 60 3.62 -2.44 8.57
CA LEU A 60 4.44 -3.65 8.57
C LEU A 60 3.99 -4.57 9.69
N GLY A 61 3.90 -5.86 9.38
CA GLY A 61 3.44 -6.89 10.30
C GLY A 61 3.97 -8.26 9.88
N GLN A 62 3.90 -9.21 10.81
CA GLN A 62 4.13 -10.61 10.54
C GLN A 62 2.80 -11.29 10.23
N VAL A 63 2.69 -11.93 9.06
CA VAL A 63 1.54 -12.77 8.74
C VAL A 63 1.56 -14.02 9.62
N VAL A 64 0.56 -14.18 10.46
CA VAL A 64 0.44 -15.30 11.41
C VAL A 64 -0.36 -16.45 10.81
N SER A 65 -1.44 -16.13 10.11
CA SER A 65 -2.25 -17.14 9.44
C SER A 65 -3.04 -16.55 8.27
N THR A 66 -3.55 -17.44 7.43
CA THR A 66 -4.34 -17.04 6.27
C THR A 66 -5.56 -17.93 6.12
N ASN A 67 -6.67 -17.33 5.70
CA ASN A 67 -7.85 -18.10 5.31
C ASN A 67 -7.72 -18.57 3.85
N PRO A 68 -8.42 -19.66 3.47
CA PRO A 68 -8.50 -20.05 2.07
C PRO A 68 -9.01 -18.91 1.20
N MET A 69 -8.39 -18.74 0.04
CA MET A 69 -8.79 -17.76 -0.96
C MET A 69 -10.21 -18.06 -1.45
N LYS A 70 -11.06 -17.04 -1.45
CA LYS A 70 -12.46 -17.12 -1.89
C LYS A 70 -12.62 -16.42 -3.23
N VAL A 71 -13.41 -17.02 -4.11
CA VAL A 71 -13.83 -16.40 -5.36
C VAL A 71 -15.11 -15.60 -5.11
N ILE A 72 -15.13 -14.34 -5.53
CA ILE A 72 -16.27 -13.43 -5.42
C ILE A 72 -16.56 -12.88 -6.81
N ILE A 73 -17.81 -12.99 -7.26
CA ILE A 73 -18.24 -12.43 -8.55
C ILE A 73 -18.97 -11.12 -8.26
N LYS A 74 -18.49 -10.00 -8.82
CA LYS A 74 -19.16 -8.69 -8.73
C LYS A 74 -19.15 -8.03 -10.10
N ASN A 75 -20.30 -7.56 -10.57
CA ASN A 75 -20.49 -6.95 -11.89
C ASN A 75 -19.95 -7.85 -13.03
N SER A 76 -20.27 -9.15 -12.95
CA SER A 76 -19.80 -10.18 -13.91
C SER A 76 -18.27 -10.31 -14.03
N LYS A 77 -17.52 -9.78 -13.06
CA LYS A 77 -16.07 -9.92 -12.97
C LYS A 77 -15.72 -10.77 -11.75
N GLU A 78 -14.86 -11.76 -11.97
CA GLU A 78 -14.26 -12.55 -10.91
C GLU A 78 -13.26 -11.67 -10.12
N LYS A 79 -13.36 -11.75 -8.79
CA LYS A 79 -12.38 -11.22 -7.84
C LYS A 79 -11.99 -12.34 -6.89
N ARG A 80 -10.76 -12.31 -6.40
CA ARG A 80 -10.28 -13.25 -5.38
C ARG A 80 -10.03 -12.47 -4.09
N LEU A 81 -10.61 -12.95 -3.00
CA LEU A 81 -10.48 -12.38 -1.67
C LEU A 81 -9.76 -13.36 -0.76
N MET A 82 -8.78 -12.87 -0.01
CA MET A 82 -8.07 -13.65 1.00
C MET A 82 -7.94 -12.78 2.25
N ASN A 83 -8.37 -13.31 3.38
CA ASN A 83 -8.21 -12.65 4.66
C ASN A 83 -6.91 -13.14 5.30
N LEU A 84 -6.13 -12.20 5.82
CA LEU A 84 -4.88 -12.43 6.52
C LEU A 84 -5.09 -12.08 8.00
N VAL A 85 -4.40 -12.80 8.87
CA VAL A 85 -4.27 -12.43 10.29
C VAL A 85 -2.82 -12.04 10.50
N ASP A 86 -2.62 -10.78 10.87
CA ASP A 86 -1.30 -10.20 11.06
C ASP A 86 -1.06 -9.87 12.54
N GLN A 87 0.17 -10.03 12.98
CA GLN A 87 0.68 -9.51 14.24
C GLN A 87 1.54 -8.28 13.94
N GLY A 88 1.23 -7.15 14.58
CA GLY A 88 2.03 -5.93 14.45
C GLY A 88 3.45 -6.18 14.94
N LEU A 89 4.44 -5.67 14.21
CA LEU A 89 5.83 -5.60 14.69
C LEU A 89 5.94 -4.41 15.66
N SER A 90 6.53 -4.65 16.83
CA SER A 90 6.76 -3.61 17.86
C SER A 90 7.88 -2.66 17.46
#